data_AF-A0A6G3QMJ8-F1
#
_entry.id   AF-A0A6G3QMJ8-F1
#
_cell.length_a   1.000
_cell.length_b   1.000
_cell.length_c   1.000
_cell.angle_alpha   90.00
_cell.angle_beta   90.00
_cell.angle_gamma   90.00
#
_symmetry.space_group_name_H-M   'P 1'
#
loop_
_entity.id
_entity.type
_entity.pdbx_description
1 polymer ?
#
loop_
_entity_poly.entity_id
_entity_poly.type
_entity_poly.pdbx_seq_one_letter_code
_entity_poly.pdbx_strand_id
1 'polypeptide(L)'
;GAPVRLLTGAGLCAAVSDAPARLRPRRRDLLAHQGVLDELVAQGPLLPMRFGVLSPDPGVLEAQLRADAGHLTRQLEGLRGRVELNVKGSVVPGCFAELVRRDQGLRELARRTRQKPDYEANVRLGEAIARGVRREARRAARDVLAHLTPFAERTVHGPTDDEQVLSTSFLLPAADEARFREAVAARARRWGDRLALGVTGPLPCYSFVDQRPAPAGR
;
A
#
# COMPACT_ATOMS: atom_id res chain seq x y z
N GLY A 1 24.73 0.66 13.35
CA GLY A 1 24.67 1.82 12.43
C GLY A 1 25.21 3.03 13.15
N ALA A 2 25.20 4.21 12.52
CA ALA A 2 25.41 5.47 13.24
C ALA A 2 24.29 5.66 14.28
N PRO A 3 24.57 6.29 15.43
CA PRO A 3 23.53 6.58 16.42
C PRO A 3 22.49 7.54 15.85
N VAL A 4 21.23 7.30 16.19
CA VAL A 4 20.13 8.22 15.89
C VAL A 4 20.07 9.29 16.98
N ARG A 5 19.98 10.55 16.58
CA ARG A 5 19.83 11.72 17.45
C ARG A 5 18.60 12.50 17.05
N LEU A 6 17.99 13.17 18.03
CA LEU A 6 16.86 14.06 17.80
C LEU A 6 17.35 15.49 17.67
N LEU A 7 17.05 16.12 16.53
CA LEU A 7 17.16 17.56 16.37
C LEU A 7 15.82 18.19 16.70
N THR A 8 15.80 19.07 17.69
CA THR A 8 14.58 19.68 18.21
C THR A 8 14.50 21.14 17.79
N GLY A 9 13.35 21.55 17.25
CA GLY A 9 13.14 22.94 16.84
C GLY A 9 11.66 23.24 16.63
N ALA A 10 11.22 24.43 17.04
CA ALA A 10 9.84 24.91 16.86
C ALA A 10 8.75 23.94 17.39
N GLY A 11 9.03 23.22 18.49
CA GLY A 11 8.11 22.25 19.08
C GLY A 11 8.05 20.90 18.36
N LEU A 12 8.94 20.67 17.39
CA LEU A 12 9.04 19.44 16.61
C LEU A 12 10.40 18.77 16.82
N CYS A 13 10.46 17.46 16.54
CA CYS A 13 11.68 16.68 16.58
C CYS A 13 11.91 15.99 15.23
N ALA A 14 13.13 16.06 14.71
CA ALA A 14 13.58 15.25 13.58
C ALA A 14 14.60 14.20 14.05
N ALA A 15 14.32 12.93 13.80
CA ALA A 15 15.26 11.84 14.03
C ALA A 15 16.26 11.77 12.87
N VAL A 16 17.53 11.96 13.16
CA VAL A 16 18.62 11.99 12.16
C VAL A 16 19.79 11.13 12.59
N SER A 17 20.59 10.69 11.63
CA SER A 17 21.88 10.03 11.87
C SER A 17 22.91 10.56 10.89
N ASP A 18 24.19 10.43 11.22
CA ASP A 18 25.25 10.74 10.26
C ASP A 18 25.16 9.83 9.04
N ALA A 19 25.19 10.43 7.86
CA ALA A 19 25.12 9.73 6.58
C ALA A 19 26.53 9.55 5.99
N PRO A 20 26.82 8.41 5.34
CA PRO A 20 28.08 8.24 4.62
C PRO A 20 28.14 9.19 3.41
N ALA A 21 29.35 9.63 3.03
CA ALA A 21 29.57 10.52 1.89
C ALA A 21 28.99 9.99 0.55
N ARG A 22 28.81 8.67 0.43
CA ARG A 22 28.04 8.05 -0.67
C ARG A 22 27.07 7.03 -0.10
N LEU A 23 25.78 7.32 -0.16
CA LEU A 23 24.75 6.38 0.23
C LEU A 23 24.54 5.32 -0.87
N ARG A 24 24.78 4.06 -0.53
CA ARG A 24 24.41 2.91 -1.37
C ARG A 24 23.36 2.08 -0.63
N PRO A 25 22.06 2.22 -0.96
CA PRO A 25 21.00 1.53 -0.24
C PRO A 25 21.18 0.01 -0.29
N ARG A 26 21.34 -0.62 0.88
CA ARG A 26 21.29 -2.08 1.03
C ARG A 26 20.05 -2.48 1.82
N ARG A 27 19.63 -3.74 1.67
CA ARG A 27 18.51 -4.32 2.43
C ARG A 27 18.63 -4.09 3.94
N ARG A 28 19.84 -4.25 4.50
CA ARG A 28 20.09 -4.01 5.93
C ARG A 28 19.83 -2.56 6.35
N ASP A 29 20.07 -1.59 5.47
CA ASP A 29 19.92 -0.17 5.78
C ASP A 29 18.43 0.20 5.78
N LEU A 30 17.65 -0.38 4.85
CA LEU A 30 16.19 -0.26 4.83
C LEU A 30 15.54 -0.87 6.08
N LEU A 31 16.02 -2.04 6.51
CA LEU A 31 15.55 -2.68 7.75
C LEU A 31 15.90 -1.86 8.99
N ALA A 32 17.10 -1.27 9.03
CA ALA A 32 17.49 -0.38 10.13
C ALA A 32 16.62 0.88 10.17
N HIS A 33 16.34 1.50 9.02
CA HIS A 33 15.41 2.63 8.92
C HIS A 33 14.01 2.27 9.41
N GLN A 34 13.50 1.10 9.00
CA GLN A 34 12.21 0.61 9.49
C GLN A 34 12.21 0.42 11.01
N GLY A 35 13.25 -0.18 11.57
CA GLY A 35 13.36 -0.38 13.01
C GLY A 35 13.33 0.93 13.81
N VAL A 36 13.95 2.00 13.29
CA VAL A 36 13.86 3.34 13.91
C VAL A 36 12.43 3.87 13.89
N LEU A 37 11.70 3.71 12.79
CA LEU A 37 10.31 4.14 12.71
C LEU A 37 9.40 3.34 13.65
N ASP A 38 9.63 2.03 13.78
CA ASP A 38 8.88 1.15 14.68
C ASP A 38 9.10 1.53 16.15
N GLU A 39 10.30 1.98 16.52
CA GLU A 39 10.58 2.48 17.88
C GLU A 39 9.94 3.85 18.14
N LEU A 40 9.94 4.74 17.13
CA LEU A 40 9.38 6.09 17.27
C LEU A 40 7.85 6.12 17.29
N VAL A 41 7.19 5.25 16.52
CA VAL A 41 5.72 5.22 16.45
C VAL A 41 5.08 4.83 17.80
N ALA A 42 5.80 4.08 18.64
CA ALA A 42 5.37 3.75 20.00
C ALA A 42 5.36 4.97 20.94
N GLN A 43 6.08 6.04 20.61
CA GLN A 43 6.26 7.23 21.44
C GLN A 43 5.32 8.38 21.06
N GLY A 44 4.74 8.36 19.85
CA GLY A 44 3.83 9.41 19.41
C GLY A 44 3.57 9.42 17.90
N PRO A 45 2.80 10.41 17.39
CA PRO A 45 2.60 10.57 15.96
C PRO A 45 3.94 10.85 15.26
N LEU A 46 4.08 10.31 14.06
CA LEU A 46 5.32 10.32 13.29
C LEU A 46 4.99 10.65 11.83
N LEU A 47 5.79 11.54 11.22
CA LEU A 47 5.79 11.77 9.78
C LEU A 47 6.95 10.97 9.16
N PRO A 48 6.68 9.82 8.53
CA PRO A 48 7.76 8.99 8.02
C PRO A 48 8.39 9.62 6.77
N MET A 49 9.72 9.75 6.80
CA MET A 49 10.49 10.12 5.62
C MET A 49 10.83 8.89 4.81
N ARG A 50 10.89 9.05 3.47
CA ARG A 50 11.43 7.99 2.60
C ARG A 50 12.89 7.74 2.95
N PHE A 51 13.32 6.49 2.81
CA PHE A 51 14.73 6.15 2.99
C PHE A 51 15.62 6.97 2.03
N GLY A 52 16.75 7.44 2.54
CA GLY A 52 17.76 8.14 1.75
C GLY A 52 17.50 9.64 1.55
N VAL A 53 16.62 10.25 2.33
CA VAL A 53 16.57 11.72 2.42
C VAL A 53 17.79 12.20 3.22
N LEU A 54 18.58 13.08 2.60
CA LEU A 54 19.80 13.64 3.18
C LEU A 54 19.66 15.16 3.30
N SER A 55 20.11 15.71 4.43
CA SER A 55 20.29 17.15 4.60
C SER A 55 21.79 17.50 4.48
N PRO A 56 22.17 18.61 3.83
CA PRO A 56 23.56 19.04 3.74
C PRO A 56 24.21 19.25 5.11
N ASP A 57 23.45 19.86 6.03
CA ASP A 57 23.87 20.09 7.41
C ASP A 57 22.64 20.20 8.35
N PRO A 58 22.84 20.14 9.68
CA PRO A 58 21.78 20.26 10.67
C PRO A 58 21.04 21.61 10.66
N GLY A 59 21.74 22.72 10.38
CA GLY A 59 21.16 24.07 10.41
C GLY A 59 20.14 24.29 9.29
N VAL A 60 20.38 23.73 8.10
CA VAL A 60 19.39 23.72 7.01
C VAL A 60 18.13 22.97 7.42
N LEU A 61 18.26 21.82 8.09
CA LEU A 61 17.12 21.05 8.56
C LEU A 61 16.34 21.80 9.66
N GLU A 62 17.03 22.43 10.62
CA GLU A 62 16.40 23.25 11.65
C GLU A 62 15.65 24.46 11.06
N ALA A 63 16.22 25.11 10.04
CA ALA A 63 15.55 26.18 9.32
C ALA A 63 14.28 25.68 8.62
N GLN A 64 14.34 24.51 7.97
CA GLN A 64 13.17 23.89 7.33
C GLN A 64 12.09 23.53 8.35
N LEU A 65 12.46 22.90 9.47
CA LEU A 65 11.53 22.56 10.56
C LEU A 65 10.81 23.80 11.08
N ARG A 66 11.52 24.92 11.25
CA ARG A 66 10.93 26.18 11.69
C ARG A 66 10.00 26.79 10.65
N ALA A 67 10.39 26.76 9.37
CA ALA A 67 9.60 27.30 8.28
C ALA A 67 8.28 26.52 8.07
N ASP A 68 8.33 25.19 8.19
CA ASP A 68 7.17 24.31 7.99
C ASP A 68 6.44 23.92 9.29
N ALA A 69 6.83 24.49 10.44
CA ALA A 69 6.39 24.04 11.77
C ALA A 69 4.86 23.89 11.90
N GLY A 70 4.12 24.91 11.45
CA GLY A 70 2.66 24.87 11.49
C GLY A 70 2.04 23.80 10.58
N HIS A 71 2.64 23.53 9.42
CA HIS A 71 2.17 22.49 8.51
C HIS A 71 2.45 21.08 9.06
N LEU A 72 3.69 20.83 9.51
CA LEU A 72 4.10 19.55 10.08
C LEU A 72 3.32 19.23 11.35
N THR A 73 3.08 20.23 12.21
CA THR A 73 2.25 20.06 13.42
C THR A 73 0.84 19.62 13.04
N ARG A 74 0.18 20.27 12.08
CA ARG A 74 -1.16 19.86 11.63
C ARG A 74 -1.20 18.44 11.08
N GLN A 75 -0.15 18.02 10.35
CA GLN A 75 -0.07 16.63 9.87
C GLN A 75 0.08 15.64 11.03
N LEU A 76 0.96 15.93 12.00
CA LEU A 76 1.13 15.08 13.19
C LEU A 76 -0.16 14.95 14.01
N GLU A 77 -0.88 16.06 14.23
CA GLU A 77 -2.18 16.07 14.88
C GLU A 77 -3.20 15.20 14.13
N GLY A 78 -3.21 15.30 12.79
CA GLY A 78 -4.04 14.47 11.91
C GLY A 78 -3.70 12.99 11.89
N LEU A 79 -2.55 12.58 12.45
CA LEU A 79 -2.11 11.19 12.54
C LEU A 79 -2.11 10.63 13.97
N ARG A 80 -2.31 11.48 14.98
CA ARG A 80 -2.31 11.00 16.37
C ARG A 80 -3.38 9.93 16.58
N GLY A 81 -2.96 8.81 17.18
CA GLY A 81 -3.84 7.68 17.49
C GLY A 81 -4.32 6.89 16.27
N ARG A 82 -3.72 7.10 15.10
CA ARG A 82 -4.10 6.46 13.84
C ARG A 82 -2.99 5.57 13.31
N VAL A 83 -3.40 4.56 12.56
CA VAL A 83 -2.51 3.64 11.87
C VAL A 83 -2.87 3.53 10.40
N GLU A 84 -1.88 3.23 9.58
CA GLU A 84 -2.09 2.88 8.18
C GLU A 84 -2.10 1.35 8.02
N LEU A 85 -3.15 0.83 7.40
CA LEU A 85 -3.19 -0.54 6.87
C LEU A 85 -3.30 -0.51 5.36
N ASN A 86 -2.46 -1.29 4.66
CA ASN A 86 -2.53 -1.45 3.22
C ASN A 86 -3.17 -2.79 2.86
N VAL A 87 -4.24 -2.74 2.08
CA VAL A 87 -4.92 -3.94 1.56
C VAL A 87 -4.58 -4.10 0.08
N LYS A 88 -4.04 -5.27 -0.26
CA LYS A 88 -3.75 -5.68 -1.62
C LYS A 88 -4.65 -6.83 -2.03
N GLY A 89 -5.00 -6.89 -3.31
CA GLY A 89 -5.79 -7.96 -3.88
C GLY A 89 -5.23 -8.40 -5.23
N SER A 90 -4.83 -9.66 -5.32
CA SER A 90 -4.26 -10.26 -6.52
C SER A 90 -5.25 -11.22 -7.18
N VAL A 91 -5.23 -11.25 -8.51
CA VAL A 91 -6.04 -12.17 -9.32
C VAL A 91 -5.61 -13.60 -9.03
N VAL A 92 -6.59 -14.47 -8.76
CA VAL A 92 -6.35 -15.91 -8.56
C VAL A 92 -6.53 -16.66 -9.89
N PRO A 93 -5.48 -17.32 -10.42
CA PRO A 93 -5.62 -18.20 -11.57
C PRO A 93 -6.27 -19.51 -11.11
N GLY A 94 -7.58 -19.70 -11.34
CA GLY A 94 -8.22 -20.95 -10.91
C GLY A 94 -9.70 -21.14 -11.22
N CYS A 95 -10.48 -20.08 -11.42
CA CYS A 95 -11.94 -20.19 -11.59
C CYS A 95 -12.40 -20.60 -13.00
N PHE A 96 -11.57 -21.22 -13.83
CA PHE A 96 -11.87 -21.43 -15.26
C PHE A 96 -13.21 -22.14 -15.50
N ALA A 97 -13.45 -23.27 -14.83
CA ALA A 97 -14.67 -24.06 -15.01
C ALA A 97 -15.93 -23.30 -14.59
N GLU A 98 -15.85 -22.53 -13.51
CA GLU A 98 -16.97 -21.74 -13.02
C GLU A 98 -17.24 -20.50 -13.88
N LEU A 99 -16.18 -19.83 -14.34
CA LEU A 99 -16.27 -18.68 -15.23
C LEU A 99 -16.92 -19.08 -16.55
N VAL A 100 -16.47 -20.18 -17.16
CA VAL A 100 -17.10 -20.73 -18.36
C VAL A 100 -18.56 -21.06 -18.08
N ARG A 101 -18.89 -21.76 -16.99
CA ARG A 101 -20.29 -22.10 -16.68
C ARG A 101 -21.22 -20.88 -16.64
N ARG A 102 -20.75 -19.73 -16.14
CA ARG A 102 -21.57 -18.51 -15.98
C ARG A 102 -21.61 -17.62 -17.22
N ASP A 103 -20.56 -17.58 -18.02
CA ASP A 103 -20.43 -16.67 -19.17
C ASP A 103 -20.83 -17.39 -20.47
N GLN A 104 -21.96 -17.00 -21.06
CA GLN A 104 -22.48 -17.62 -22.28
C GLN A 104 -21.53 -17.45 -23.47
N GLY A 105 -20.89 -16.28 -23.61
CA GLY A 105 -19.94 -16.01 -24.68
C GLY A 105 -18.69 -16.90 -24.57
N LEU A 106 -18.17 -17.09 -23.35
CA LEU A 106 -17.07 -18.02 -23.10
C LEU A 106 -17.47 -19.49 -23.36
N ARG A 107 -18.70 -19.90 -23.04
CA ARG A 107 -19.21 -21.25 -23.39
C ARG A 107 -19.27 -21.47 -24.88
N GLU A 108 -19.83 -20.52 -25.61
CA GLU A 108 -19.95 -20.62 -27.06
C GLU A 108 -18.58 -20.63 -27.73
N LEU A 109 -17.66 -19.78 -27.27
CA LEU A 109 -16.28 -19.76 -27.76
C LEU A 109 -15.56 -21.08 -27.46
N ALA A 110 -15.66 -21.59 -26.24
CA ALA A 110 -15.07 -22.89 -25.87
C ALA A 110 -15.67 -24.05 -26.70
N ARG A 111 -16.98 -24.02 -26.98
CA ARG A 111 -17.63 -25.03 -27.84
C ARG A 111 -17.11 -24.97 -29.27
N ARG A 112 -16.97 -23.76 -29.84
CA ARG A 112 -16.47 -23.56 -31.21
C ARG A 112 -15.00 -24.02 -31.33
N THR A 113 -14.15 -23.65 -30.38
CA THR A 113 -12.75 -24.08 -30.35
C THR A 113 -12.61 -25.60 -30.22
N ARG A 114 -13.50 -26.28 -29.46
CA ARG A 114 -13.55 -27.75 -29.43
C ARG A 114 -13.97 -28.39 -30.76
N GLN A 115 -14.88 -27.74 -31.50
CA GLN A 115 -15.37 -28.25 -32.78
C GLN A 115 -14.36 -28.04 -33.92
N LYS A 116 -13.58 -26.97 -33.87
CA LYS A 116 -12.48 -26.68 -34.81
C LYS A 116 -11.27 -26.16 -34.02
N PRO A 117 -10.43 -27.07 -33.50
CA PRO A 117 -9.22 -26.66 -32.81
C PRO A 117 -8.18 -26.22 -33.82
N ASP A 118 -7.89 -24.92 -33.83
CA ASP A 118 -6.70 -24.37 -34.48
C ASP A 118 -5.92 -23.50 -33.46
N TYR A 119 -4.68 -23.15 -33.82
CA TYR A 119 -3.81 -22.38 -32.94
C TYR A 119 -4.43 -21.03 -32.56
N GLU A 120 -5.02 -20.32 -33.53
CA GLU A 120 -5.59 -18.99 -33.31
C GLU A 120 -6.83 -19.04 -32.41
N ALA A 121 -7.69 -20.05 -32.58
CA ALA A 121 -8.87 -20.30 -31.78
C ALA A 121 -8.50 -20.65 -30.32
N ASN A 122 -7.40 -21.36 -30.10
CA ASN A 122 -6.88 -21.62 -28.76
C ASN A 122 -6.34 -20.35 -28.09
N VAL A 123 -5.61 -19.51 -28.83
CA VAL A 123 -5.12 -18.20 -28.34
C VAL A 123 -6.30 -17.29 -27.97
N ARG A 124 -7.28 -17.12 -28.87
CA ARG A 124 -8.47 -16.29 -28.64
C ARG A 124 -9.28 -16.75 -27.42
N LEU A 125 -9.41 -18.07 -27.22
CA LEU A 125 -10.05 -18.64 -26.05
C LEU A 125 -9.27 -18.32 -24.77
N GLY A 126 -7.95 -18.53 -24.77
CA GLY A 126 -7.07 -18.21 -23.66
C GLY A 126 -7.16 -16.74 -23.23
N GLU A 127 -7.11 -15.81 -24.19
CA GLU A 127 -7.28 -14.39 -23.93
C GLU A 127 -8.65 -14.05 -23.35
N ALA A 128 -9.72 -14.60 -23.91
CA ALA A 128 -11.08 -14.36 -23.42
C ALA A 128 -11.24 -14.83 -21.97
N ILE A 129 -10.65 -15.97 -21.63
CA ILE A 129 -10.62 -16.49 -20.26
C ILE A 129 -9.86 -15.53 -19.35
N ALA A 130 -8.64 -15.15 -19.72
CA ALA A 130 -7.81 -14.25 -18.93
C ALA A 130 -8.51 -12.92 -18.67
N ARG A 131 -9.17 -12.34 -19.69
CA ARG A 131 -10.01 -11.14 -19.55
C ARG A 131 -11.18 -11.37 -18.58
N GLY A 132 -11.87 -12.51 -18.67
CA GLY A 132 -12.98 -12.83 -17.78
C GLY A 132 -12.56 -13.02 -16.32
N VAL A 133 -11.45 -13.69 -16.07
CA VAL A 133 -10.88 -13.85 -14.72
C VAL A 133 -10.53 -12.48 -14.13
N ARG A 134 -9.82 -11.62 -14.88
CA ARG A 134 -9.49 -10.26 -14.44
C ARG A 134 -10.73 -9.41 -14.16
N ARG A 135 -11.77 -9.54 -14.98
CA ARG A 135 -13.05 -8.82 -14.78
C ARG A 135 -13.71 -9.22 -13.46
N GLU A 136 -13.77 -10.50 -13.15
CA GLU A 136 -14.33 -11.01 -11.90
C GLU A 136 -13.50 -10.58 -10.69
N ALA A 137 -12.18 -10.65 -10.76
CA ALA A 137 -11.29 -10.17 -9.71
C ALA A 137 -11.46 -8.66 -9.46
N ARG A 138 -11.57 -7.85 -10.51
CA ARG A 138 -11.86 -6.40 -10.39
C ARG A 138 -13.23 -6.14 -9.78
N ARG A 139 -14.24 -6.97 -10.06
CA ARG A 139 -15.56 -6.88 -9.42
C ARG A 139 -15.48 -7.19 -7.94
N ALA A 140 -14.78 -8.26 -7.56
CA ALA A 140 -14.52 -8.59 -6.16
C ALA A 140 -13.76 -7.45 -5.46
N ALA A 141 -12.73 -6.90 -6.08
CA ALA A 141 -11.96 -5.77 -5.55
C ALA A 141 -12.83 -4.54 -5.26
N ARG A 142 -13.79 -4.23 -6.13
CA ARG A 142 -14.76 -3.14 -5.89
C ARG A 142 -15.69 -3.43 -4.70
N ASP A 143 -16.18 -4.65 -4.54
CA ASP A 143 -16.99 -5.04 -3.36
C ASP A 143 -16.18 -4.96 -2.07
N VAL A 144 -14.94 -5.45 -2.09
CA VAL A 144 -14.00 -5.35 -0.97
C VAL A 144 -13.79 -3.90 -0.58
N LEU A 145 -13.42 -3.05 -1.54
CA LEU A 145 -13.17 -1.63 -1.30
C LEU A 145 -14.42 -0.95 -0.72
N ALA A 146 -15.58 -1.11 -1.36
CA ALA A 146 -16.83 -0.52 -0.89
C ALA A 146 -17.21 -0.95 0.54
N HIS A 147 -16.87 -2.18 0.92
CA HIS A 147 -17.11 -2.68 2.26
C HIS A 147 -16.10 -2.16 3.30
N LEU A 148 -14.83 -1.95 2.91
CA LEU A 148 -13.76 -1.54 3.82
C LEU A 148 -13.68 -0.02 4.01
N THR A 149 -14.03 0.77 3.00
CA THR A 149 -13.98 2.24 3.06
C THR A 149 -14.68 2.83 4.29
N PRO A 150 -15.87 2.36 4.73
CA PRO A 150 -16.55 2.89 5.91
C PRO A 150 -15.81 2.69 7.24
N PHE A 151 -14.80 1.82 7.30
CA PHE A 151 -13.98 1.63 8.49
C PHE A 151 -12.81 2.62 8.60
N ALA A 152 -12.54 3.39 7.55
CA ALA A 152 -11.40 4.28 7.48
C ALA A 152 -11.83 5.75 7.47
N GLU A 153 -11.05 6.59 8.12
CA GLU A 153 -11.22 8.05 8.06
C GLU A 153 -10.77 8.59 6.70
N ARG A 154 -9.72 8.00 6.13
CA ARG A 154 -9.15 8.38 4.82
C ARG A 154 -8.67 7.13 4.08
N THR A 155 -8.73 7.19 2.75
CA THR A 155 -8.22 6.14 1.87
C THR A 155 -7.35 6.71 0.78
N VAL A 156 -6.25 6.03 0.44
CA VAL A 156 -5.36 6.40 -0.66
C VAL A 156 -5.17 5.18 -1.56
N HIS A 157 -5.49 5.33 -2.84
CA HIS A 157 -5.30 4.26 -3.82
C HIS A 157 -3.84 4.18 -4.27
N GLY A 158 -3.27 2.99 -4.18
CA GLY A 158 -1.95 2.67 -4.70
C GLY A 158 -2.02 2.19 -6.15
N PRO A 159 -0.86 1.95 -6.78
CA PRO A 159 -0.80 1.41 -8.13
C PRO A 159 -1.38 0.00 -8.19
N THR A 160 -2.06 -0.28 -9.30
CA THR A 160 -2.65 -1.58 -9.63
C THR A 160 -2.31 -1.94 -11.07
N ASP A 161 -2.29 -3.23 -11.38
CA ASP A 161 -2.05 -3.75 -12.72
C ASP A 161 -3.02 -4.92 -13.03
N ASP A 162 -2.67 -5.75 -14.01
CA ASP A 162 -3.48 -6.89 -14.43
C ASP A 162 -3.43 -8.07 -13.45
N GLU A 163 -2.42 -8.14 -12.58
CA GLU A 163 -2.25 -9.17 -11.55
C GLU A 163 -2.70 -8.68 -10.17
N GLN A 164 -2.38 -7.45 -9.79
CA GLN A 164 -2.77 -6.81 -8.54
C GLN A 164 -3.86 -5.76 -8.82
N VAL A 165 -5.12 -6.19 -8.70
CA VAL A 165 -6.29 -5.38 -9.04
C VAL A 165 -6.83 -4.54 -7.88
N LEU A 166 -6.25 -4.67 -6.69
CA LEU A 166 -6.52 -3.84 -5.52
C LEU A 166 -5.20 -3.49 -4.82
N SER A 167 -5.01 -2.21 -4.52
CA SER A 167 -3.95 -1.70 -3.67
C SER A 167 -4.48 -0.41 -3.04
N THR A 168 -4.82 -0.43 -1.76
CA THR A 168 -5.39 0.75 -1.09
C THR A 168 -4.92 0.79 0.36
N SER A 169 -4.41 1.95 0.74
CA SER A 169 -4.07 2.28 2.13
C SER A 169 -5.28 2.91 2.81
N PHE A 170 -5.50 2.51 4.06
CA PHE A 170 -6.60 2.93 4.92
C PHE A 170 -6.01 3.54 6.18
N LEU A 171 -6.42 4.78 6.49
CA LEU A 171 -6.09 5.43 7.75
C LEU A 171 -7.27 5.22 8.70
N LEU A 172 -7.00 4.61 9.84
CA LEU A 172 -8.02 4.27 10.83
C LEU A 172 -7.50 4.50 12.26
N PRO A 173 -8.38 4.74 13.23
CA PRO A 173 -8.01 4.75 14.64
C PRO A 173 -7.34 3.44 15.03
N ALA A 174 -6.22 3.48 15.77
CA ALA A 174 -5.47 2.28 16.17
C ALA A 174 -6.35 1.24 16.88
N ALA A 175 -7.36 1.71 17.64
CA ALA A 175 -8.31 0.84 18.33
C ALA A 175 -9.22 0.02 17.38
N ASP A 176 -9.44 0.48 16.15
CA ASP A 176 -10.29 -0.19 15.15
C ASP A 176 -9.52 -1.20 14.29
N GLU A 177 -8.20 -1.33 14.47
CA GLU A 177 -7.35 -2.22 13.66
C GLU A 177 -7.86 -3.66 13.64
N ALA A 178 -8.17 -4.23 14.81
CA ALA A 178 -8.61 -5.62 14.92
C ALA A 178 -9.92 -5.85 14.13
N ARG A 179 -10.88 -4.93 14.30
CA ARG A 179 -12.17 -4.96 13.60
C ARG A 179 -12.00 -4.82 12.08
N PHE A 180 -11.08 -3.95 11.63
CA PHE A 180 -10.77 -3.82 10.20
C PHE A 180 -10.20 -5.12 9.63
N ARG A 181 -9.25 -5.75 10.33
CA ARG A 181 -8.66 -7.03 9.90
C ARG A 181 -9.68 -8.15 9.80
N GLU A 182 -10.62 -8.22 10.74
CA GLU A 182 -11.74 -9.16 10.68
C GLU A 182 -12.62 -8.93 9.45
N ALA A 183 -12.92 -7.66 9.13
CA ALA A 183 -13.67 -7.31 7.93
C ALA A 183 -12.94 -7.75 6.65
N VAL A 184 -11.62 -7.56 6.57
CA VAL A 184 -10.81 -8.06 5.45
C VAL A 184 -10.85 -9.59 5.40
N ALA A 185 -10.69 -10.28 6.52
CA ALA A 185 -10.73 -11.74 6.58
C ALA A 185 -12.09 -12.30 6.13
N ALA A 186 -13.20 -11.65 6.48
CA ALA A 186 -14.52 -12.01 6.01
C ALA A 186 -14.65 -11.86 4.48
N ARG A 187 -14.08 -10.79 3.90
CA ARG A 187 -14.03 -10.61 2.45
C ARG A 187 -13.14 -11.62 1.76
N ALA A 188 -12.00 -11.96 2.36
CA ALA A 188 -11.08 -12.97 1.84
C ALA A 188 -11.75 -14.34 1.75
N ARG A 189 -12.56 -14.72 2.75
CA ARG A 189 -13.37 -15.95 2.69
C ARG A 189 -14.42 -15.92 1.59
N ARG A 190 -15.07 -14.76 1.38
CA ARG A 190 -16.14 -14.60 0.37
C ARG A 190 -15.62 -14.62 -1.07
N TRP A 191 -14.45 -14.04 -1.31
CA TRP A 191 -13.91 -13.79 -2.65
C TRP A 191 -12.62 -14.55 -2.95
N GLY A 192 -12.16 -15.43 -2.07
CA GLY A 192 -10.86 -16.11 -2.18
C GLY A 192 -10.69 -16.99 -3.42
N ASP A 193 -11.79 -17.33 -4.10
CA ASP A 193 -11.79 -17.99 -5.41
C ASP A 193 -11.25 -17.04 -6.51
N ARG A 194 -11.54 -15.74 -6.43
CA ARG A 194 -11.27 -14.75 -7.48
C ARG A 194 -10.18 -13.76 -7.13
N LEU A 195 -10.00 -13.49 -5.84
CA LEU A 195 -9.16 -12.41 -5.33
C LEU A 195 -8.45 -12.86 -4.05
N ALA A 196 -7.13 -13.01 -4.15
CA ALA A 196 -6.27 -13.26 -3.01
C ALA A 196 -5.98 -11.93 -2.30
N LEU A 197 -6.53 -11.76 -1.09
CA LEU A 197 -6.36 -10.56 -0.29
C LEU A 197 -5.16 -10.69 0.66
N GLY A 198 -4.38 -9.63 0.77
CA GLY A 198 -3.33 -9.45 1.78
C GLY A 198 -3.48 -8.14 2.52
N VAL A 199 -3.14 -8.13 3.81
CA VAL A 199 -3.13 -6.93 4.65
C VAL A 199 -1.75 -6.72 5.22
N THR A 200 -1.19 -5.52 5.03
CA THR A 200 0.11 -5.12 5.57
C THR A 200 -0.06 -3.96 6.54
N GLY A 201 0.61 -4.05 7.69
CA GLY A 201 0.64 -3.02 8.72
C GLY A 201 0.49 -3.61 10.13
N PRO A 202 0.35 -2.77 11.17
CA PRO A 202 0.28 -1.30 11.10
C PRO A 202 1.57 -0.72 10.52
N LEU A 203 1.43 0.21 9.56
CA LEU A 203 2.54 0.89 8.91
C LEU A 203 2.70 2.30 9.48
N PRO A 204 3.91 2.87 9.45
CA PRO A 204 4.05 4.32 9.44
C PRO A 204 3.18 4.90 8.32
N CYS A 205 2.50 6.02 8.58
CA CYS A 205 1.47 6.58 7.70
C CYS A 205 2.01 7.24 6.42
N TYR A 206 2.87 6.54 5.67
CA TYR A 206 3.53 6.99 4.45
C TYR A 206 2.55 7.51 3.39
N SER A 207 1.40 6.88 3.26
CA SER A 207 0.43 7.24 2.22
C SER A 207 -0.39 8.48 2.59
N PHE A 208 -0.35 8.91 3.84
CA PHE A 208 -1.20 9.99 4.38
C PHE A 208 -0.42 11.25 4.75
N VAL A 209 0.89 11.26 4.49
CA VAL A 209 1.75 12.44 4.65
C VAL A 209 2.04 13.09 3.30
N ASP A 210 1.87 14.41 3.21
CA ASP A 210 2.30 15.15 2.03
C ASP A 210 3.82 15.34 2.13
N GLN A 211 4.56 14.59 1.32
CA GLN A 211 5.99 14.83 1.20
C GLN A 211 6.19 16.03 0.27
N ARG A 212 6.38 17.22 0.84
CA ARG A 212 7.11 18.26 0.11
C ARG A 212 8.48 17.67 -0.20
N PRO A 213 8.91 17.63 -1.47
CA PRO A 213 10.22 17.11 -1.79
C PRO A 213 11.25 17.99 -1.09
N ALA A 214 11.92 17.44 -0.07
CA ALA A 214 13.24 17.94 0.29
C ALA A 214 14.08 17.86 -0.99
N PRO A 215 14.82 18.90 -1.38
CA PRO A 215 15.67 18.83 -2.55
C PRO A 215 16.56 17.59 -2.38
N ALA A 216 16.39 16.60 -3.25
CA ALA A 216 17.20 15.41 -3.21
C ALA A 216 18.65 15.85 -3.41
N GLY A 217 19.43 15.82 -2.32
CA GLY A 217 20.86 16.08 -2.37
C GLY A 217 21.49 15.12 -3.37
N ARG A 218 22.17 15.67 -4.37
CA ARG A 218 22.98 14.91 -5.33
C ARG A 218 24.15 14.24 -4.63
#